data_AF-A0A355UF05-F1
#
_entry.id   AF-A0A355UF05-F1
#
_cell.length_a   1.000
_cell.length_b   1.000
_cell.length_c   1.000
_cell.angle_alpha   90.00
_cell.angle_beta   90.00
_cell.angle_gamma   90.00
#
_symmetry.space_group_name_H-M   'P 1'
#
loop_
_entity.id
_entity.type
_entity.pdbx_description
1 polymer ?
#
loop_
_entity_poly.entity_id
_entity_poly.type
_entity_poly.pdbx_seq_one_letter_code
_entity_poly.pdbx_strand_id
1 'polypeptide(L)'
;MNIQFSLVDIIISIVVLALYFVIYYFPYNKYYKKLQNPVQAIKQNIKISRFLLIFILSYIVIYYSICIYGYFDYEKEMGTPYTIKFFPLTFLFFVFTSRKSNKKALKDLEKEN
;
A
#
# COMPACT_ATOMS: atom_id res chain seq x y z
N MET A 1 -18.96 4.52 -21.42
CA MET A 1 -17.52 4.75 -21.13
C MET A 1 -16.78 3.53 -21.63
N ASN A 2 -15.94 3.67 -22.66
CA ASN A 2 -15.08 2.57 -23.08
C ASN A 2 -13.94 2.50 -22.06
N ILE A 3 -13.80 1.37 -21.37
CA ILE A 3 -12.83 1.21 -20.27
C ILE A 3 -11.67 0.36 -20.79
N GLN A 4 -10.45 0.84 -20.58
CA GLN A 4 -9.24 0.10 -20.89
C GLN A 4 -8.36 -0.05 -19.65
N PHE A 5 -7.55 -1.09 -19.67
CA PHE A 5 -6.52 -1.34 -18.67
C PHE A 5 -5.15 -1.14 -19.30
N SER A 6 -4.27 -0.44 -18.60
CA SER A 6 -2.88 -0.30 -19.03
C SER A 6 -2.09 -1.53 -18.59
N LEU A 7 -1.60 -2.31 -19.57
CA LEU A 7 -0.70 -3.44 -19.29
C LEU A 7 0.56 -3.00 -18.54
N VAL A 8 1.11 -1.83 -18.89
CA VAL A 8 2.28 -1.26 -18.21
C VAL A 8 1.97 -0.99 -16.74
N ASP A 9 0.80 -0.44 -16.44
CA ASP A 9 0.37 -0.17 -15.06
C ASP A 9 0.18 -1.47 -14.26
N ILE A 10 -0.38 -2.51 -14.88
CA ILE A 10 -0.52 -3.83 -14.26
C ILE A 10 0.87 -4.41 -13.93
N ILE A 11 1.81 -4.38 -14.87
CA ILE A 11 3.17 -4.91 -14.68
C ILE A 11 3.87 -4.16 -13.54
N ILE A 12 3.84 -2.82 -13.56
CA ILE A 12 4.45 -1.99 -12.51
C ILE A 12 3.80 -2.31 -11.15
N SER A 13 2.48 -2.46 -11.11
CA SER A 13 1.74 -2.82 -9.90
C SER A 13 2.22 -4.15 -9.31
N ILE A 14 2.38 -5.17 -10.16
CA ILE A 14 2.88 -6.50 -9.74
C ILE A 14 4.32 -6.40 -9.20
N VAL A 15 5.21 -5.67 -9.89
CA VAL A 15 6.59 -5.48 -9.46
C VAL A 15 6.65 -4.82 -8.08
N VAL A 16 5.86 -3.77 -7.87
CA VAL A 16 5.79 -3.05 -6.59
C VAL A 16 5.27 -3.96 -5.47
N LEU A 17 4.24 -4.75 -5.74
CA LEU A 17 3.72 -5.75 -4.79
C LEU A 17 4.79 -6.78 -4.41
N ALA A 18 5.55 -7.28 -5.39
CA ALA A 18 6.63 -8.23 -5.15
C ALA A 18 7.74 -7.63 -4.27
N LEU A 19 8.13 -6.38 -4.54
CA LEU A 19 9.11 -5.66 -3.72
C LEU A 19 8.61 -5.48 -2.28
N TYR A 20 7.35 -5.10 -2.09
CA TYR A 20 6.77 -5.01 -0.74
C TYR A 20 6.77 -6.36 -0.02
N PHE A 21 6.46 -7.44 -0.73
CA PHE A 21 6.52 -8.77 -0.15
C PHE A 21 7.93 -9.10 0.34
N VAL A 22 8.96 -8.87 -0.47
CA VAL A 22 10.36 -9.13 -0.09
C VAL A 22 10.77 -8.29 1.13
N ILE A 23 10.50 -6.98 1.12
CA ILE A 23 10.93 -6.05 2.19
C ILE A 23 10.24 -6.37 3.53
N TYR A 24 8.95 -6.71 3.53
CA TYR A 24 8.19 -6.90 4.77
C TYR A 24 8.15 -8.34 5.28
N TYR A 25 8.37 -9.33 4.41
CA TYR A 25 8.32 -10.75 4.77
C TYR A 25 9.68 -11.30 5.24
N PHE A 26 10.79 -10.92 4.60
CA PHE A 26 12.10 -11.55 4.84
C PHE A 26 12.88 -11.04 6.08
N PRO A 27 12.97 -9.73 6.38
CA PRO A 27 13.93 -9.24 7.38
C PRO A 27 13.32 -8.80 8.72
N TYR A 28 12.01 -8.59 8.79
CA TYR A 28 11.41 -7.72 9.80
C TYR A 28 11.64 -8.20 11.26
N ASN A 29 11.57 -9.51 11.54
CA ASN A 29 11.82 -10.04 12.89
C ASN A 29 13.28 -9.87 13.36
N LYS A 30 14.26 -9.81 12.46
CA LYS A 30 15.69 -9.77 12.83
C LYS A 30 16.17 -8.37 13.23
N TYR A 31 15.50 -7.32 12.71
CA TYR A 31 15.84 -5.94 13.01
C TYR A 31 15.22 -5.44 14.32
N TYR A 32 13.98 -5.81 14.64
CA TYR A 32 13.36 -5.35 15.89
C TYR A 32 14.05 -5.88 17.14
N LYS A 33 14.53 -7.14 17.13
CA LYS A 33 15.26 -7.72 18.28
C LYS A 33 16.53 -6.96 18.65
N LYS A 34 17.08 -6.14 17.74
CA LYS A 34 18.26 -5.30 18.01
C LYS A 34 17.93 -3.93 18.59
N LEU A 35 16.66 -3.57 18.73
CA LEU A 35 16.24 -2.30 19.33
C LEU A 35 16.26 -2.40 20.85
N GLN A 36 16.57 -1.27 21.50
CA GLN A 36 16.64 -1.17 22.96
C GLN A 36 15.28 -1.40 23.66
N ASN A 37 14.17 -1.07 22.98
CA ASN A 37 12.79 -1.29 23.46
C ASN A 37 11.88 -1.80 22.32
N PRO A 38 12.00 -3.08 21.93
CA PRO A 38 11.40 -3.59 20.69
C PRO A 38 9.87 -3.63 20.74
N VAL A 39 9.28 -3.96 21.90
CA VAL A 39 7.83 -4.03 22.09
C VAL A 39 7.17 -2.65 21.95
N GLN A 40 7.76 -1.61 22.56
CA GLN A 40 7.22 -0.25 22.49
C GLN A 40 7.31 0.33 21.08
N ALA A 41 8.44 0.10 20.39
CA ALA A 41 8.63 0.51 19.00
C ALA A 41 7.59 -0.11 18.06
N ILE A 42 7.33 -1.42 18.17
CA ILE A 42 6.32 -2.09 17.34
C ILE A 42 4.91 -1.59 17.67
N LYS A 43 4.57 -1.37 18.95
CA LYS A 43 3.27 -0.79 19.34
C LYS A 43 3.07 0.60 18.74
N GLN A 44 4.11 1.44 18.69
CA GLN A 44 4.06 2.73 18.00
C GLN A 44 3.88 2.57 16.48
N ASN A 45 4.62 1.67 15.83
CA ASN A 45 4.47 1.39 14.39
C ASN A 45 3.05 0.92 14.02
N ILE A 46 2.42 0.10 14.87
CA ILE A 46 1.02 -0.30 14.69
C ILE A 46 0.08 0.91 14.77
N LYS A 47 0.32 1.86 15.70
CA LYS A 47 -0.46 3.11 15.77
C LYS A 47 -0.28 3.95 14.51
N ILE A 48 0.96 4.17 14.06
CA ILE A 48 1.28 4.94 12.85
C ILE A 48 0.61 4.30 11.62
N SER A 49 0.57 2.97 11.53
CA SER A 49 -0.09 2.26 10.41
C SER A 49 -1.59 2.57 10.28
N ARG A 50 -2.27 3.03 11.35
CA ARG A 50 -3.67 3.48 11.29
C ARG A 50 -3.80 4.80 10.56
N PHE A 51 -2.94 5.77 10.87
CA PHE A 51 -2.91 7.04 10.15
C PHE A 51 -2.50 6.87 8.70
N LEU A 52 -1.52 6.00 8.45
CA LEU A 52 -1.03 5.69 7.11
C LEU A 52 -2.13 5.07 6.23
N LEU A 53 -3.00 4.21 6.80
CA LEU A 53 -4.17 3.68 6.09
C LEU A 53 -5.12 4.79 5.65
N ILE A 54 -5.47 5.71 6.55
CA ILE A 54 -6.38 6.82 6.25
C ILE A 54 -5.78 7.69 5.14
N PHE A 55 -4.49 8.01 5.24
CA PHE A 55 -3.78 8.79 4.24
C PHE A 55 -3.81 8.12 2.85
N ILE A 56 -3.56 6.82 2.77
CA ILE A 56 -3.62 6.06 1.50
C ILE A 56 -5.03 6.02 0.94
N LEU A 57 -6.06 5.81 1.77
CA LEU A 57 -7.45 5.84 1.30
C LEU A 57 -7.81 7.21 0.73
N SER A 58 -7.45 8.29 1.44
CA SER A 58 -7.65 9.65 0.94
C SER A 58 -6.92 9.88 -0.39
N TYR A 59 -5.66 9.43 -0.50
CA TYR A 59 -4.90 9.51 -1.74
C TYR A 59 -5.59 8.79 -2.90
N ILE A 60 -6.06 7.56 -2.69
CA ILE A 60 -6.75 6.77 -3.72
C ILE A 60 -8.03 7.47 -4.18
N VAL A 61 -8.84 7.98 -3.24
CA VAL A 61 -10.08 8.69 -3.56
C VAL A 61 -9.80 9.97 -4.35
N ILE A 62 -8.81 10.76 -3.92
CA ILE A 62 -8.41 11.99 -4.62
C ILE A 62 -7.91 11.65 -6.03
N TYR A 63 -7.06 10.65 -6.15
CA TYR A 63 -6.49 10.21 -7.43
C TYR A 63 -7.57 9.86 -8.43
N TYR A 64 -8.49 8.95 -8.07
CA TYR A 64 -9.55 8.53 -8.98
C TYR A 64 -10.56 9.65 -9.26
N SER A 65 -10.83 10.52 -8.28
CA SER A 65 -11.68 11.70 -8.51
C SER A 65 -11.09 12.61 -9.59
N ILE A 66 -9.78 12.89 -9.53
CA ILE A 66 -9.09 13.70 -10.54
C ILE A 66 -9.11 13.00 -11.91
N CYS A 67 -8.82 11.69 -11.96
CA CYS A 67 -8.84 10.94 -13.22
C CYS A 67 -10.22 10.91 -13.86
N ILE A 68 -11.28 10.69 -13.08
CA ILE A 68 -12.66 10.71 -13.58
C ILE A 68 -13.03 12.10 -14.06
N TYR A 69 -12.71 13.14 -13.28
CA TYR A 69 -12.98 14.52 -13.67
C TYR A 69 -12.27 14.89 -14.98
N GLY A 70 -10.96 14.66 -15.07
CA GLY A 70 -10.18 14.91 -16.28
C GLY A 70 -10.67 14.10 -17.49
N TYR A 71 -11.18 12.89 -17.27
CA TYR A 71 -11.77 12.10 -18.34
C TYR A 71 -13.00 12.76 -18.95
N PHE A 72 -13.93 13.22 -18.10
CA PHE A 72 -15.16 13.86 -18.57
C PHE A 72 -14.94 15.26 -19.15
N ASP A 73 -13.90 15.96 -18.68
CA ASP A 73 -13.60 17.34 -19.09
C ASP A 73 -12.77 17.42 -20.39
N TYR A 74 -11.90 16.43 -20.66
CA TYR A 74 -10.99 16.47 -21.83
C TYR A 74 -10.98 15.18 -22.66
N GLU A 75 -10.73 14.04 -22.03
CA GLU A 75 -10.40 12.79 -22.75
C GLU A 75 -11.58 12.19 -23.51
N LYS A 76 -12.79 12.37 -22.98
CA LYS A 76 -14.03 11.88 -23.59
C LYS A 76 -14.30 12.54 -24.94
N GLU A 77 -14.03 13.84 -25.07
CA GLU A 77 -14.24 14.59 -26.31
C GLU A 77 -13.23 14.18 -27.39
N MET A 78 -12.03 13.78 -26.99
CA MET A 78 -10.99 13.26 -27.88
C MET A 78 -11.24 11.81 -28.33
N GLY A 79 -12.34 11.18 -27.92
CA GLY A 79 -12.67 9.79 -28.24
C GLY A 79 -11.76 8.77 -27.56
N THR A 80 -10.93 9.20 -26.60
CA THR A 80 -10.03 8.30 -25.89
C THR A 80 -10.78 7.49 -24.83
N PRO A 81 -10.44 6.19 -24.65
CA PRO A 81 -11.06 5.35 -23.64
C PRO A 81 -10.53 5.69 -22.24
N TYR A 82 -11.41 5.58 -21.23
CA TYR A 82 -11.01 5.77 -19.85
C TYR A 82 -10.08 4.65 -19.40
N THR A 83 -8.89 5.00 -18.93
CA THR A 83 -7.90 4.02 -18.48
C THR A 83 -7.93 3.87 -16.97
N ILE A 84 -8.28 2.68 -16.48
CA ILE A 84 -8.18 2.35 -15.06
C ILE A 84 -6.73 1.96 -14.73
N LYS A 85 -6.16 2.63 -13.74
CA LYS A 85 -4.84 2.32 -13.18
C LYS A 85 -4.99 1.62 -11.84
N PHE A 86 -4.32 0.50 -11.66
CA PHE A 86 -4.24 -0.32 -10.45
C PHE A 86 -3.12 0.11 -9.51
N PHE A 87 -2.11 0.82 -10.01
CA PHE A 87 -0.96 1.25 -9.20
C PHE A 87 -1.35 1.90 -7.85
N PRO A 88 -2.33 2.83 -7.79
CA PRO A 88 -2.76 3.42 -6.51
C PRO A 88 -3.29 2.39 -5.50
N LEU A 89 -3.90 1.30 -5.97
CA LEU A 89 -4.44 0.26 -5.09
C LEU A 89 -3.35 -0.62 -4.49
N THR A 90 -2.16 -0.68 -5.09
CA THR A 90 -1.03 -1.46 -4.55
C THR A 90 -0.56 -0.97 -3.19
N PHE A 91 -0.76 0.32 -2.88
CA PHE A 91 -0.45 0.89 -1.57
C PHE A 91 -1.33 0.32 -0.45
N LEU A 92 -2.56 -0.15 -0.75
CA LEU A 92 -3.38 -0.83 0.27
C LEU A 92 -2.73 -2.15 0.70
N PHE A 93 -2.19 -2.91 -0.26
CA PHE A 93 -1.49 -4.16 0.03
C PHE A 93 -0.33 -3.93 0.99
N PHE A 94 0.46 -2.86 0.79
CA PHE A 94 1.53 -2.48 1.71
C PHE A 94 1.03 -2.29 3.15
N VAL A 95 -0.07 -1.57 3.35
CA VAL A 95 -0.61 -1.34 4.69
C VAL A 95 -1.03 -2.64 5.34
N PHE A 96 -1.71 -3.52 4.60
CA PHE A 96 -2.18 -4.79 5.13
C PHE A 96 -1.03 -5.74 5.46
N THR A 97 -0.05 -5.88 4.57
CA THR A 97 1.12 -6.75 4.79
C THR A 97 1.98 -6.24 5.94
N SER A 98 2.27 -4.94 5.98
CA SER A 98 3.03 -4.30 7.07
C SER A 98 2.32 -4.46 8.41
N ARG A 99 1.00 -4.26 8.49
CA ARG A 99 0.22 -4.51 9.72
C ARG A 99 0.27 -5.96 10.17
N LYS A 100 0.10 -6.90 9.23
CA LYS A 100 0.15 -8.33 9.53
C LYS A 100 1.53 -8.72 10.06
N SER A 101 2.59 -8.23 9.43
CA SER A 101 3.98 -8.45 9.84
C SER A 101 4.24 -7.87 11.24
N ASN A 102 3.88 -6.60 11.49
CA ASN A 102 4.03 -5.97 12.81
C ASN A 102 3.26 -6.68 13.92
N LYS A 103 2.02 -7.13 13.66
CA LYS A 103 1.24 -7.91 14.63
C LYS A 103 1.88 -9.25 14.94
N LYS A 104 2.46 -9.92 13.93
CA LYS A 104 3.19 -11.18 14.13
C LYS A 104 4.44 -10.96 14.97
N ALA A 105 5.25 -9.96 14.62
CA ALA A 105 6.47 -9.61 15.34
C ALA A 105 6.19 -9.25 16.82
N LEU A 106 5.09 -8.53 17.09
CA LEU A 106 4.69 -8.23 18.46
C LEU A 106 4.39 -9.50 19.27
N LYS A 107 3.62 -10.44 18.69
CA LYS A 107 3.29 -11.72 19.36
C LYS A 107 4.52 -12.58 19.59
N ASP A 108 5.47 -12.59 18.66
CA ASP A 108 6.71 -13.37 18.81
C ASP A 108 7.57 -12.79 19.94
N LEU A 109 7.68 -11.47 20.06
CA LEU A 109 8.43 -10.81 21.15
C LEU A 109 7.74 -10.91 22.51
N GLU A 110 6.41 -10.88 22.56
CA GLU A 110 5.65 -11.06 23.82
C GLU A 110 5.70 -12.50 24.34
N LYS A 111 6.11 -13.49 23.52
CA LYS A 111 6.33 -14.88 23.96
C LYS A 111 7.75 -15.16 24.42
N GLU A 112 8.71 -14.36 23.99
CA GLU A 112 10.13 -14.49 24.35
C GLU A 112 10.49 -13.74 25.64
N ASN A 113 9.65 -12.79 26.07
CA ASN A 113 9.70 -12.12 27.38
C ASN A 113 8.78 -12.82 28.38
#